data_AF-A0A1V6D625-F1
#
_entry.id   AF-A0A1V6D625-F1
#
_cell.length_a   1.000
_cell.length_b   1.000
_cell.length_c   1.000
_cell.angle_alpha   90.00
_cell.angle_beta   90.00
_cell.angle_gamma   90.00
#
_symmetry.space_group_name_H-M   'P 1'
#
loop_
_entity.id
_entity.type
_entity.pdbx_description
1 polymer ?
#
loop_
_entity_poly.entity_id
_entity_poly.type
_entity_poly.pdbx_seq_one_letter_code
_entity_poly.pdbx_strand_id
1 'polypeptide(L)' 'MTDPPTEEELARWERRAPGWVVRCLKCGLTQPFGKYGIRLGAASVKKCTLGRCPRCKRICCHVVEKRKNKQA' A
#
# COMPACT_ATOMS: atom_id res chain seq x y z
N MET A 1 -19.27 -6.02 -0.43
CA MET A 1 -18.53 -6.15 0.84
C MET A 1 -17.16 -6.67 0.47
N THR A 2 -16.08 -6.06 0.95
CA THR A 2 -14.73 -6.61 0.73
C THR A 2 -14.42 -7.36 2.01
N ASP A 3 -14.40 -8.68 1.96
CA ASP A 3 -14.05 -9.50 3.12
C ASP A 3 -12.69 -9.05 3.68
N PRO A 4 -12.52 -9.08 5.02
CA PRO A 4 -11.22 -8.82 5.60
C PRO A 4 -10.22 -9.84 5.02
N PRO A 5 -9.02 -9.38 4.61
CA PRO A 5 -8.04 -10.28 4.01
C PRO A 5 -7.64 -11.35 5.01
N THR A 6 -7.52 -12.60 4.55
CA THR A 6 -7.15 -13.71 5.43
C THR A 6 -5.69 -13.58 5.87
N GLU A 7 -5.33 -14.22 6.99
CA GLU A 7 -3.95 -14.20 7.50
C GLU A 7 -2.94 -14.75 6.48
N GLU A 8 -3.35 -15.73 5.67
CA GLU A 8 -2.53 -16.30 4.59
C GLU A 8 -2.25 -15.29 3.47
N GLU A 9 -3.24 -14.48 3.10
CA GLU A 9 -3.08 -13.40 2.12
C GLU A 9 -2.14 -12.32 2.63
N LEU A 10 -2.30 -11.92 3.90
CA LEU A 10 -1.40 -10.98 4.56
C LEU A 10 0.04 -11.51 4.56
N ALA A 11 0.25 -12.78 4.91
CA ALA A 11 1.58 -13.41 4.90
C ALA A 11 2.16 -13.53 3.49
N ARG A 12 1.33 -13.78 2.47
CA ARG A 12 1.75 -13.78 1.06
C ARG A 12 2.16 -12.38 0.60
N TRP A 13 1.42 -11.35 0.98
CA TRP A 13 1.74 -9.96 0.64
C TRP A 13 3.00 -9.47 1.35
N GLU A 14 3.17 -9.83 2.61
CA GLU A 14 4.38 -9.54 3.37
C GLU A 14 5.61 -10.19 2.73
N ARG A 15 5.51 -11.46 2.30
CA ARG A 15 6.59 -12.14 1.55
C ARG A 15 6.94 -11.45 0.23
N ARG A 16 5.96 -10.85 -0.46
CA ARG A 16 6.19 -10.15 -1.74
C ARG A 16 6.85 -8.79 -1.58
N ALA A 17 6.48 -8.02 -0.56
CA ALA A 17 7.04 -6.68 -0.33
C ALA A 17 7.15 -6.42 1.18
N PRO A 18 8.16 -7.00 1.84
CA PRO A 18 8.25 -7.01 3.30
C PRO A 18 8.45 -5.60 3.85
N GLY A 19 7.62 -5.25 4.83
CA GLY A 19 7.63 -3.94 5.46
C GLY A 19 7.25 -2.79 4.54
N TRP A 20 6.75 -3.02 3.33
CA TRP A 20 6.29 -1.93 2.45
C TRP A 20 4.78 -1.76 2.57
N VAL A 21 4.36 -0.53 2.78
CA VAL A 21 2.94 -0.16 2.85
C VAL A 21 2.63 0.95 1.85
N VAL A 22 1.39 0.93 1.35
CA VAL A 22 0.83 2.00 0.55
C VAL A 22 -0.19 2.75 1.41
N ARG A 23 -0.02 4.07 1.49
CA ARG A 23 -0.92 4.98 2.21
C ARG A 23 -1.62 5.92 1.26
N CYS A 24 -2.95 5.99 1.35
CA CYS A 24 -3.73 6.99 0.64
C CYS A 24 -3.57 8.37 1.28
N LEU A 25 -3.12 9.38 0.52
CA LEU A 25 -2.99 10.74 1.05
C LEU A 25 -4.33 11.44 1.31
N LYS A 26 -5.43 10.92 0.76
CA LYS A 26 -6.75 11.52 0.92
C LYS A 26 -7.49 11.06 2.17
N CYS A 27 -7.46 9.75 2.46
CA CYS A 27 -8.17 9.17 3.62
C CYS A 27 -7.27 8.52 4.66
N GLY A 28 -5.95 8.49 4.43
CA GLY A 28 -5.01 7.85 5.35
C GLY A 28 -5.04 6.33 5.39
N LEU A 29 -5.85 5.67 4.55
CA LEU A 29 -5.90 4.20 4.51
C LEU A 29 -4.51 3.62 4.17
N THR A 30 -4.03 2.75 5.04
CA THR A 30 -2.74 2.07 4.89
C THR A 30 -2.98 0.58 4.61
N GLN A 31 -2.29 0.05 3.59
CA GLN A 31 -2.38 -1.37 3.22
C GLN A 31 -0.99 -1.92 2.87
N PRO A 32 -0.77 -3.24 3.02
CA PRO A 32 0.48 -3.86 2.58
C PRO A 32 0.66 -3.69 1.07
N PHE A 33 1.83 -3.20 0.66
CA PHE A 33 2.11 -2.94 -0.75
C PHE A 33 2.13 -4.24 -1.58
N GLY A 34 2.52 -5.36 -0.97
CA GLY A 34 2.54 -6.68 -1.61
C GLY A 34 1.18 -7.18 -2.11
N LYS A 35 0.07 -6.56 -1.66
CA LYS A 35 -1.27 -6.77 -2.22
C LYS A 35 -1.37 -6.32 -3.67
N TYR A 36 -0.70 -5.23 -4.00
CA TYR A 36 -0.78 -4.56 -5.31
C TYR A 36 0.37 -4.94 -6.25
N GLY A 37 1.32 -5.74 -5.76
CA GLY A 37 2.52 -6.18 -6.49
C GLY A 37 3.72 -5.25 -6.31
N ILE A 38 4.88 -5.66 -6.82
CA ILE A 38 6.13 -4.87 -6.82
C ILE A 38 6.14 -4.00 -8.08
N ARG A 39 6.14 -2.67 -7.94
CA ARG A 39 6.48 -1.77 -9.06
C ARG A 39 7.99 -1.53 -9.05
N LEU A 40 8.70 -2.11 -10.01
CA LEU A 40 10.16 -1.99 -10.20
C LEU A 40 10.64 -0.60 -10.67
N GLY A 41 9.72 0.33 -10.91
CA GLY A 41 10.05 1.71 -11.27
C GLY A 41 8.89 2.64 -10.98
N ALA A 42 9.16 3.67 -10.18
CA ALA A 42 8.29 4.83 -10.07
C ALA A 42 9.03 6.02 -10.72
N ALA A 43 8.81 6.22 -12.02
CA ALA A 43 9.21 7.44 -12.70
C ALA A 43 8.22 8.55 -12.31
N SER A 44 8.38 9.12 -11.12
CA SER A 44 7.52 10.21 -10.64
C SER A 44 8.35 11.31 -9.99
N VAL A 45 8.25 12.53 -10.54
CA VAL A 45 8.92 13.78 -10.08
C VAL A 45 8.62 14.11 -8.61
N LYS A 46 7.50 13.60 -8.08
CA LYS A 46 7.15 13.58 -6.65
C LYS A 46 6.77 12.16 -6.33
N LYS A 47 7.21 11.60 -5.19
CA LYS A 47 7.01 10.20 -4.73
C LYS A 47 5.52 9.80 -4.49
N CYS A 48 4.58 10.25 -5.33
CA CYS A 48 3.17 9.89 -5.33
C CYS A 48 2.90 8.88 -6.45
N THR A 49 2.28 7.76 -6.08
CA THR A 49 1.69 6.78 -6.99
C THR A 49 0.19 7.05 -7.13
N LEU A 50 -0.31 7.30 -8.34
CA LEU A 50 -1.75 7.39 -8.57
C LEU A 50 -2.37 5.97 -8.53
N GLY A 51 -3.44 5.82 -7.78
CA GLY A 51 -4.17 4.56 -7.66
C GLY A 51 -5.62 4.80 -7.24
N ARG A 52 -6.47 3.77 -7.37
CA ARG A 52 -7.85 3.83 -6.87
C ARG A 52 -7.86 3.40 -5.41
N CYS A 53 -8.30 4.28 -4.51
CA CYS A 53 -8.44 3.90 -3.11
C CYS A 53 -9.75 3.11 -2.92
N PRO A 54 -9.72 1.92 -2.27
CA PRO A 54 -10.94 1.14 -2.03
C PRO A 54 -11.92 1.84 -1.07
N ARG A 55 -11.41 2.71 -0.17
CA ARG A 55 -12.24 3.48 0.77
C ARG A 55 -12.81 4.76 0.15
N CYS A 56 -12.00 5.53 -0.60
CA CYS A 56 -12.50 6.74 -1.27
C CYS A 56 -13.27 6.46 -2.56
N LYS A 57 -13.13 5.26 -3.14
CA LYS A 57 -13.65 4.85 -4.46
C LYS A 57 -13.19 5.70 -5.67
N ARG A 58 -12.37 6.74 -5.46
CA ARG A 58 -11.81 7.65 -6.46
C ARG A 58 -10.31 7.39 -6.70
N ILE A 59 -9.80 7.87 -7.84
CA ILE A 59 -8.36 7.92 -8.12
C ILE A 59 -7.74 9.00 -7.23
N CYS A 60 -6.69 8.64 -6.49
CA CYS A 60 -5.99 9.54 -5.59
C CYS A 60 -4.50 9.22 -5.52
N CYS A 61 -3.74 10.19 -5.04
CA CYS A 61 -2.34 10.02 -4.71
C CYS A 61 -2.16 9.07 -3.52
N HIS A 62 -1.29 8.09 -3.71
CA HIS A 62 -0.80 7.19 -2.68
C HIS A 62 0.70 7.38 -2.50
N VAL A 63 1.17 7.21 -1.28
CA VAL A 63 2.61 7.16 -0.97
C VAL A 63 2.95 5.72 -0.63
N VAL A 64 4.02 5.22 -1.24
CA VAL A 64 4.60 3.92 -0.91
C VAL A 64 5.76 4.18 0.04
N GLU A 65 5.65 3.68 1.27
CA GLU A 65 6.65 3.90 2.31
C GLU A 65 6.97 2.57 3.00
N LYS A 66 8.21 2.42 3.46
CA LYS A 66 8.53 1.36 4.40
C LYS A 66 7.84 1.67 5.72
N ARG A 67 7.14 0.69 6.28
CA ARG A 67 6.62 0.69 7.65
C ARG A 67 7.80 1.04 8.55
N LYS A 68 7.81 2.25 9.08
CA LYS A 68 8.77 2.62 10.12
C LYS A 68 8.41 1.76 11.32
N ASN A 69 9.14 0.68 11.54
CA ASN A 69 9.11 -0.01 12.81
C ASN A 69 9.75 0.95 13.82
N LYS A 70 8.96 1.85 14.40
CA LYS A 70 9.27 2.41 15.72
C LYS A 70 8.86 1.36 16.72
N GLN A 71 9.66 0.31 16.84
CA GLN A 71 9.84 -0.31 18.14
C GLN A 71 10.98 0.48 18.79
N ALA A 72 10.72 0.87 20.04
CA ALA A 72 11.53 1.78 20.84
C ALA A 72 12.99 1.34 20.96
#